data_AF-A0A0S7YBC6-F1
#
_entry.id   AF-A0A0S7YBC6-F1
#
_cell.length_a   1.000
_cell.length_b   1.000
_cell.length_c   1.000
_cell.angle_alpha   90.00
_cell.angle_beta   90.00
_cell.angle_gamma   90.00
#
_symmetry.space_group_name_H-M   'P 1'
#
loop_
_entity.id
_entity.type
_entity.pdbx_description
1 polymer ?
#
loop_
_entity_poly.entity_id
_entity_poly.type
_entity_poly.pdbx_seq_one_letter_code
_entity_poly.pdbx_strand_id
1 'polypeptide(L)'
;MIRKSIIFLFMFLIVIGCSRQTIKLKFNRFSAYGDGKMHFSLEEALEEPASITKLELWHNQLEQLPNEIFAFINLRELNLMDNKFAELPAEISKFEHLEFISLIENELTKLPKEIGKLIHLKGLGLSSNQLSQLPPEIGGLTNLKSLLLNCNRLIQLPAEFRNLRNLQTLSLQRNQFWWEFPDEILHLTSLQNLDLGENFLTEIPSDITKLTNLQTLSLACNRLEQIPCEIGKLTALKYLDLHSNPIEYISPEIKNLVNLQSLVLYGIKLKRLPVEICELTNLHTLLLDRNHLSDLPSEITNLTNLSRLTLGMNEFIELPIEICMLTSLRELILTGNKLRFVPPEIGQLTNLEELRLDGNQLEMLPPEIARLTKLRMLILNDNNFSDEEIEKIKDLLPNTNIDNLKTDIDYSK
;
A
#
# COMPACT_ATOMS: atom_id res chain seq x y z
N MET A 1 -47.58 -17.55 -74.80
CA MET A 1 -46.18 -17.29 -75.17
C MET A 1 -45.64 -16.24 -74.21
N ILE A 2 -44.80 -16.75 -73.31
CA ILE A 2 -44.00 -16.12 -72.25
C ILE A 2 -43.82 -14.59 -72.36
N ARG A 3 -44.14 -13.86 -71.28
CA ARG A 3 -43.57 -12.53 -71.01
C ARG A 3 -43.06 -12.44 -69.58
N LYS A 4 -41.87 -11.83 -69.50
CA LYS A 4 -40.98 -11.55 -68.38
C LYS A 4 -41.52 -10.47 -67.43
N SER A 5 -40.98 -10.44 -66.19
CA SER A 5 -40.16 -9.34 -65.62
C SER A 5 -40.46 -8.96 -64.15
N ILE A 6 -39.44 -9.14 -63.29
CA ILE A 6 -38.85 -8.25 -62.26
C ILE A 6 -39.77 -7.44 -61.31
N ILE A 7 -39.60 -7.61 -59.98
CA ILE A 7 -39.29 -6.58 -58.94
C ILE A 7 -39.18 -7.22 -57.53
N PHE A 8 -38.35 -6.60 -56.70
CA PHE A 8 -37.71 -6.95 -55.42
C PHE A 8 -38.60 -6.86 -54.15
N LEU A 9 -38.08 -7.46 -53.05
CA LEU A 9 -38.19 -7.08 -51.62
C LEU A 9 -39.10 -7.91 -50.65
N PHE A 10 -38.40 -8.74 -49.86
CA PHE A 10 -38.47 -9.02 -48.40
C PHE A 10 -39.69 -9.56 -47.63
N MET A 11 -39.29 -10.41 -46.67
CA MET A 11 -39.85 -10.79 -45.36
C MET A 11 -40.90 -11.91 -45.32
N PHE A 12 -40.35 -13.12 -45.19
CA PHE A 12 -40.97 -14.33 -44.68
C PHE A 12 -41.26 -14.20 -43.16
N LEU A 13 -42.52 -14.41 -42.79
CA LEU A 13 -42.93 -15.11 -41.57
C LEU A 13 -42.33 -16.54 -41.60
N ILE A 14 -42.05 -17.21 -40.48
CA ILE A 14 -42.99 -18.12 -39.82
C ILE A 14 -42.39 -18.62 -38.49
N VAL A 15 -43.32 -18.82 -37.56
CA VAL A 15 -43.27 -19.16 -36.14
C VAL A 15 -42.82 -20.61 -35.89
N ILE A 16 -42.41 -20.86 -34.64
CA ILE A 16 -42.35 -22.12 -33.86
C ILE A 16 -40.94 -22.69 -33.64
N GLY A 17 -40.44 -22.51 -32.41
CA GLY A 17 -39.70 -23.51 -31.64
C GLY A 17 -38.34 -23.94 -32.15
N CYS A 18 -37.27 -23.22 -31.78
CA CYS A 18 -35.96 -23.83 -31.61
C CYS A 18 -35.07 -23.02 -30.65
N SER A 19 -34.59 -23.71 -29.63
CA SER A 19 -33.55 -23.36 -28.66
C SER A 19 -33.67 -22.05 -27.88
N ARG A 20 -34.21 -22.16 -26.65
CA ARG A 20 -33.46 -21.71 -25.46
C ARG A 20 -32.08 -22.39 -25.49
N GLN A 21 -31.16 -21.89 -26.31
CA GLN A 21 -29.76 -21.91 -25.93
C GLN A 21 -29.60 -20.64 -25.11
N THR A 22 -30.09 -20.70 -23.85
CA THR A 22 -29.47 -19.92 -22.80
C THR A 22 -28.00 -20.25 -22.95
N ILE A 23 -27.20 -19.29 -23.40
CA ILE A 23 -25.76 -19.40 -23.29
C ILE A 23 -25.56 -19.58 -21.79
N LYS A 24 -25.37 -20.83 -21.35
CA LYS A 24 -24.95 -21.10 -19.97
C LYS A 24 -23.58 -20.47 -19.89
N LEU A 25 -23.54 -19.22 -19.46
CA LEU A 25 -22.31 -18.54 -19.12
C LEU A 25 -21.70 -19.35 -17.99
N LYS A 26 -20.77 -20.23 -18.36
CA LYS A 26 -20.02 -21.02 -17.41
C LYS A 26 -18.98 -20.10 -16.81
N PHE A 27 -19.37 -19.49 -15.70
CA PHE A 27 -18.44 -18.84 -14.81
C PHE A 27 -17.68 -19.94 -14.05
N ASN A 28 -16.35 -19.86 -14.05
CA ASN A 28 -15.50 -20.70 -13.23
C ASN A 28 -15.66 -20.40 -11.73
N ARG A 29 -16.02 -19.16 -11.39
CA ARG A 29 -16.18 -18.65 -10.03
C ARG A 29 -17.46 -17.82 -9.98
N PHE A 30 -18.56 -18.42 -9.55
CA PHE A 30 -19.82 -17.72 -9.36
C PHE A 30 -20.34 -17.96 -7.96
N SER A 31 -20.69 -16.89 -7.26
CA SER A 31 -21.58 -16.98 -6.10
C SER A 31 -22.43 -15.73 -6.00
N ALA A 32 -23.73 -15.90 -5.77
CA ALA A 32 -24.64 -14.81 -5.48
C ALA A 32 -25.29 -15.03 -4.12
N TYR A 33 -25.62 -13.96 -3.41
CA TYR A 33 -26.22 -14.02 -2.08
C TYR A 33 -27.46 -13.13 -2.02
N GLY A 34 -28.55 -13.69 -1.49
CA GLY A 34 -29.82 -13.00 -1.30
C GLY A 34 -30.66 -13.67 -0.22
N ASP A 35 -31.35 -12.89 0.61
CA ASP A 35 -32.19 -13.37 1.72
C ASP A 35 -31.54 -14.46 2.61
N GLY A 36 -30.24 -14.35 2.85
CA GLY A 36 -29.46 -15.30 3.64
C GLY A 36 -29.15 -16.63 2.94
N LYS A 37 -29.50 -16.77 1.66
CA LYS A 37 -29.16 -17.92 0.80
C LYS A 37 -27.96 -17.60 -0.10
N MET A 38 -27.28 -18.65 -0.53
CA MET A 38 -26.19 -18.61 -1.51
C MET A 38 -26.61 -19.38 -2.76
N HIS A 39 -26.38 -18.80 -3.94
CA HIS A 39 -26.68 -19.37 -5.26
C HIS A 39 -25.36 -19.61 -6.00
N PHE A 40 -25.21 -20.78 -6.63
CA PHE A 40 -23.97 -21.18 -7.29
C PHE A 40 -24.08 -21.19 -8.82
N SER A 41 -25.27 -20.90 -9.36
CA SER A 41 -25.47 -20.70 -10.79
C SER A 41 -26.24 -19.41 -11.08
N LEU A 42 -26.01 -18.85 -12.26
CA LEU A 42 -26.75 -17.68 -12.73
C LEU A 42 -28.24 -17.99 -12.87
N GLU A 43 -28.60 -19.19 -13.31
CA GLU A 43 -30.00 -19.60 -13.43
C GLU A 43 -30.73 -19.60 -12.07
N GLU A 44 -30.12 -20.16 -11.03
CA GLU A 44 -30.69 -20.14 -9.66
C GLU A 44 -30.84 -18.71 -9.13
N ALA A 45 -29.85 -17.85 -9.37
CA ALA A 45 -29.90 -16.46 -8.92
C ALA A 45 -31.00 -15.67 -9.65
N LEU A 46 -31.25 -15.98 -10.93
CA LEU A 46 -32.27 -15.34 -11.76
C LEU A 46 -33.71 -15.79 -11.43
N GLU A 47 -33.90 -16.82 -10.61
CA GLU A 47 -35.24 -17.21 -10.12
C GLU A 47 -35.77 -16.23 -9.07
N GLU A 48 -34.89 -15.66 -8.23
CA GLU A 48 -35.23 -14.71 -7.18
C GLU A 48 -34.36 -13.42 -7.28
N PRO A 49 -34.32 -12.72 -8.43
CA PRO A 49 -33.31 -11.69 -8.71
C PRO A 49 -33.43 -10.46 -7.80
N ALA A 50 -34.62 -10.19 -7.28
CA ALA A 50 -34.85 -9.11 -6.33
C ALA A 50 -34.27 -9.42 -4.93
N SER A 51 -33.97 -10.67 -4.59
CA SER A 51 -33.34 -11.05 -3.32
C SER A 51 -31.82 -10.82 -3.34
N ILE A 52 -31.21 -10.84 -4.52
CA ILE A 52 -29.74 -10.84 -4.67
C ILE A 52 -29.16 -9.47 -4.31
N THR A 53 -28.35 -9.44 -3.25
CA THR A 53 -27.64 -8.25 -2.76
C THR A 53 -26.14 -8.30 -2.98
N LYS A 54 -25.57 -9.47 -3.24
CA LYS A 54 -24.13 -9.63 -3.48
C LYS A 54 -23.89 -10.59 -4.63
N LEU A 55 -22.98 -10.23 -5.53
CA LEU A 55 -22.63 -11.02 -6.71
C LEU A 55 -21.11 -11.07 -6.88
N GLU A 56 -20.58 -12.28 -6.88
CA GLU A 56 -19.15 -12.60 -7.03
C GLU A 56 -18.92 -13.25 -8.39
N LEU A 57 -18.17 -12.55 -9.25
CA LEU A 57 -17.84 -12.94 -10.61
C LEU A 57 -16.34 -12.78 -10.90
N TRP A 58 -15.50 -12.88 -9.87
CA TRP A 58 -14.05 -12.73 -10.00
C TRP A 58 -13.40 -13.91 -10.75
N HIS A 59 -12.27 -13.70 -11.44
CA HIS A 59 -11.51 -14.78 -12.11
C HIS A 59 -12.34 -15.62 -13.10
N ASN A 60 -13.09 -14.94 -13.98
CA ASN A 60 -13.94 -15.58 -14.99
C ASN A 60 -13.55 -15.25 -16.43
N GLN A 61 -12.47 -14.50 -16.66
CA GLN A 61 -12.03 -14.09 -17.99
C GLN A 61 -13.10 -13.27 -18.75
N LEU A 62 -13.97 -12.56 -18.02
CA LEU A 62 -15.08 -11.81 -18.61
C LEU A 62 -14.57 -10.55 -19.29
N GLU A 63 -14.94 -10.37 -20.55
CA GLU A 63 -14.69 -9.13 -21.29
C GLU A 63 -15.84 -8.12 -21.13
N GLN A 64 -17.06 -8.62 -20.87
CA GLN A 64 -18.28 -7.83 -20.70
C GLN A 64 -19.23 -8.50 -19.70
N LEU A 65 -20.13 -7.70 -19.13
CA LEU A 65 -21.21 -8.20 -18.29
C LEU A 65 -22.34 -8.71 -19.20
N PRO A 66 -22.83 -9.94 -19.00
CA PRO A 66 -24.05 -10.38 -19.65
C PRO A 66 -25.27 -9.57 -19.21
N ASN A 67 -26.22 -9.36 -20.13
CA ASN A 67 -27.37 -8.49 -19.92
C ASN A 67 -28.28 -8.95 -18.77
N GLU A 68 -28.29 -10.25 -18.50
CA GLU A 68 -29.10 -10.89 -17.46
C GLU A 68 -28.73 -10.41 -16.04
N ILE A 69 -27.47 -10.02 -15.80
CA ILE A 69 -27.02 -9.55 -14.48
C ILE A 69 -27.72 -8.25 -14.08
N PHE A 70 -28.16 -7.44 -15.04
CA PHE A 70 -28.90 -6.20 -14.76
C PHE A 70 -30.31 -6.45 -14.21
N ALA A 71 -30.76 -7.70 -14.07
CA ALA A 71 -31.99 -8.04 -13.35
C ALA A 71 -31.84 -7.93 -11.81
N PHE A 72 -30.61 -7.94 -11.28
CA PHE A 72 -30.33 -7.85 -9.83
C PHE A 72 -30.40 -6.40 -9.34
N ILE A 73 -31.60 -5.82 -9.34
CA ILE A 73 -31.83 -4.40 -9.02
C ILE A 73 -31.47 -4.00 -7.58
N ASN A 74 -31.46 -4.96 -6.65
CA ASN A 74 -31.14 -4.75 -5.24
C ASN A 74 -29.67 -5.05 -4.88
N LEU A 75 -28.82 -5.19 -5.90
CA LEU A 75 -27.41 -5.48 -5.73
C LEU A 75 -26.70 -4.35 -4.96
N ARG A 76 -25.99 -4.72 -3.91
CA ARG A 76 -25.18 -3.85 -3.04
C ARG A 76 -23.69 -4.09 -3.22
N GLU A 77 -23.29 -5.33 -3.51
CA GLU A 77 -21.89 -5.70 -3.70
C GLU A 77 -21.69 -6.43 -5.03
N LEU A 78 -20.77 -5.94 -5.85
CA LEU A 78 -20.40 -6.54 -7.13
C LEU A 78 -18.89 -6.72 -7.22
N ASN A 79 -18.43 -7.97 -7.25
CA ASN A 79 -17.01 -8.29 -7.43
C ASN A 79 -16.75 -8.83 -8.83
N LEU A 80 -15.96 -8.07 -9.60
CA LEU A 80 -15.52 -8.37 -10.95
C LEU A 80 -14.00 -8.43 -11.05
N MET A 81 -13.31 -8.63 -9.92
CA MET A 81 -11.85 -8.70 -9.85
C MET A 81 -11.29 -9.78 -10.80
N ASP A 82 -10.09 -9.56 -11.35
CA ASP A 82 -9.39 -10.56 -12.16
C ASP A 82 -10.24 -11.03 -13.36
N ASN A 83 -10.55 -10.09 -14.25
CA ASN A 83 -11.28 -10.35 -15.50
C ASN A 83 -10.59 -9.58 -16.64
N LYS A 84 -11.26 -9.43 -17.78
CA LYS A 84 -10.74 -8.80 -19.00
C LYS A 84 -11.56 -7.59 -19.43
N PHE A 85 -12.18 -6.90 -18.49
CA PHE A 85 -13.02 -5.74 -18.80
C PHE A 85 -12.15 -4.61 -19.36
N ALA A 86 -12.30 -4.29 -20.64
CA ALA A 86 -11.66 -3.14 -21.28
C ALA A 86 -12.44 -1.83 -21.05
N GLU A 87 -13.75 -1.94 -20.89
CA GLU A 87 -14.67 -0.85 -20.50
C GLU A 87 -15.84 -1.40 -19.67
N LEU A 88 -16.46 -0.51 -18.89
CA LEU A 88 -17.73 -0.79 -18.23
C LEU A 88 -18.90 -0.28 -19.07
N PRO A 89 -20.02 -1.03 -19.16
CA PRO A 89 -21.22 -0.58 -19.86
C PRO A 89 -21.93 0.54 -19.09
N ALA A 90 -22.66 1.40 -19.81
CA ALA A 90 -23.45 2.49 -19.22
C ALA A 90 -24.57 1.96 -18.29
N GLU A 91 -25.04 0.74 -18.56
CA GLU A 91 -26.01 -0.02 -17.79
C GLU A 91 -25.57 -0.32 -16.35
N ILE A 92 -24.28 -0.12 -16.01
CA ILE A 92 -23.81 -0.19 -14.61
C ILE A 92 -24.63 0.72 -13.69
N SER A 93 -25.15 1.83 -14.21
CA SER A 93 -26.02 2.75 -13.48
C SER A 93 -27.37 2.18 -13.06
N LYS A 94 -27.77 0.99 -13.55
CA LYS A 94 -28.98 0.29 -13.11
C LYS A 94 -28.86 -0.29 -11.71
N PHE A 95 -27.65 -0.48 -11.18
CA PHE A 95 -27.44 -0.94 -9.80
C PHE A 95 -27.56 0.25 -8.83
N GLU A 96 -28.76 0.81 -8.71
CA GLU A 96 -29.02 2.03 -7.94
C GLU A 96 -28.65 1.90 -6.44
N HIS A 97 -28.69 0.67 -5.91
CA HIS A 97 -28.37 0.38 -4.51
C HIS A 97 -26.92 -0.08 -4.28
N LEU A 98 -26.06 0.01 -5.29
CA LEU A 98 -24.69 -0.50 -5.20
C LEU A 98 -23.88 0.30 -4.18
N GLU A 99 -23.31 -0.41 -3.22
CA GLU A 99 -22.47 0.13 -2.14
C GLU A 99 -20.99 -0.19 -2.38
N PHE A 100 -20.68 -1.34 -2.98
CA PHE A 100 -19.31 -1.76 -3.24
C PHE A 100 -19.19 -2.37 -4.63
N ILE A 101 -18.18 -1.93 -5.36
CA ILE A 101 -17.78 -2.56 -6.62
C ILE A 101 -16.27 -2.75 -6.65
N SER A 102 -15.85 -3.96 -7.00
CA SER A 102 -14.44 -4.30 -7.23
C SER A 102 -14.23 -4.64 -8.70
N LEU A 103 -13.37 -3.89 -9.35
CA LEU A 103 -12.90 -4.06 -10.73
C LEU A 103 -11.37 -4.15 -10.77
N ILE A 104 -10.78 -4.57 -9.65
CA ILE A 104 -9.34 -4.73 -9.50
C ILE A 104 -8.82 -5.77 -10.50
N GLU A 105 -7.63 -5.58 -11.06
CA GLU A 105 -7.03 -6.54 -12.01
C GLU A 105 -7.92 -6.76 -13.24
N ASN A 106 -8.12 -5.71 -14.01
CA ASN A 106 -8.83 -5.71 -15.28
C ASN A 106 -8.05 -4.91 -16.32
N GLU A 107 -8.65 -4.70 -17.49
CA GLU A 107 -8.02 -4.00 -18.62
C GLU A 107 -8.67 -2.61 -18.86
N LEU A 108 -9.32 -2.02 -17.85
CA LEU A 108 -10.12 -0.82 -18.02
C LEU A 108 -9.26 0.35 -18.47
N THR A 109 -9.63 0.93 -19.61
CA THR A 109 -8.95 2.13 -20.16
C THR A 109 -9.66 3.43 -19.78
N LYS A 110 -10.95 3.35 -19.46
CA LYS A 110 -11.81 4.48 -19.07
C LYS A 110 -12.97 3.98 -18.19
N LEU A 111 -13.59 4.90 -17.46
CA LEU A 111 -14.89 4.68 -16.83
C LEU A 111 -15.99 5.40 -17.61
N PRO A 112 -17.21 4.84 -17.69
CA PRO A 112 -18.36 5.52 -18.25
C PRO A 112 -18.81 6.67 -17.32
N LYS A 113 -19.36 7.74 -17.89
CA LYS A 113 -19.92 8.87 -17.11
C LYS A 113 -21.03 8.43 -16.16
N GLU A 114 -21.73 7.35 -16.51
CA GLU A 114 -22.79 6.74 -15.72
C GLU A 114 -22.32 6.25 -14.34
N ILE A 115 -21.01 6.07 -14.12
CA ILE A 115 -20.48 5.74 -12.80
C ILE A 115 -20.91 6.77 -11.74
N GLY A 116 -21.01 8.05 -12.11
CA GLY A 116 -21.42 9.11 -11.19
C GLY A 116 -22.86 9.02 -10.69
N LYS A 117 -23.69 8.14 -11.27
CA LYS A 117 -25.06 7.88 -10.82
C LYS A 117 -25.14 6.91 -9.63
N LEU A 118 -24.05 6.21 -9.32
CA LEU A 118 -23.99 5.25 -8.20
C LEU A 118 -23.80 5.98 -6.87
N ILE A 119 -24.74 6.85 -6.52
CA ILE A 119 -24.63 7.77 -5.37
C ILE A 119 -24.56 7.06 -4.01
N HIS A 120 -24.93 5.78 -3.94
CA HIS A 120 -24.86 4.96 -2.73
C HIS A 120 -23.50 4.25 -2.55
N LEU A 121 -22.59 4.39 -3.51
CA LEU A 121 -21.30 3.72 -3.49
C LEU A 121 -20.45 4.23 -2.33
N LYS A 122 -19.94 3.29 -1.54
CA LYS A 122 -19.05 3.48 -0.38
C LYS A 122 -17.64 3.00 -0.68
N GLY A 123 -17.47 1.98 -1.53
CA GLY A 123 -16.17 1.46 -1.94
C GLY A 123 -16.09 1.20 -3.44
N LEU A 124 -15.01 1.69 -4.06
CA LEU A 124 -14.73 1.51 -5.49
C LEU A 124 -13.28 1.03 -5.65
N GLY A 125 -13.12 -0.23 -6.04
CA GLY A 125 -11.82 -0.84 -6.36
C GLY A 125 -11.56 -0.81 -7.85
N LEU A 126 -10.51 -0.10 -8.27
CA LEU A 126 -10.09 0.07 -9.66
C LEU A 126 -8.59 -0.17 -9.86
N SER A 127 -7.94 -0.75 -8.85
CA SER A 127 -6.51 -1.02 -8.86
C SER A 127 -6.10 -1.96 -10.00
N SER A 128 -4.88 -1.82 -10.49
CA SER A 128 -4.33 -2.70 -11.54
C SER A 128 -5.20 -2.71 -12.80
N ASN A 129 -5.42 -1.52 -13.36
CA ASN A 129 -6.10 -1.30 -14.64
C ASN A 129 -5.21 -0.42 -15.55
N GLN A 130 -5.76 0.08 -16.65
CA GLN A 130 -5.06 0.92 -17.62
C GLN A 130 -5.65 2.34 -17.69
N LEU A 131 -6.30 2.82 -16.62
CA LEU A 131 -6.97 4.11 -16.60
C LEU A 131 -5.95 5.24 -16.74
N SER A 132 -6.10 6.05 -17.79
CA SER A 132 -5.28 7.27 -17.98
C SER A 132 -5.96 8.54 -17.45
N GLN A 133 -7.28 8.50 -17.28
CA GLN A 133 -8.09 9.59 -16.75
C GLN A 133 -9.34 9.05 -16.04
N LEU A 134 -9.92 9.88 -15.18
CA LEU A 134 -11.24 9.64 -14.59
C LEU A 134 -12.27 10.61 -15.19
N PRO A 135 -13.52 10.18 -15.41
CA PRO A 135 -14.57 11.08 -15.85
C PRO A 135 -14.91 12.10 -14.74
N PRO A 136 -15.26 13.36 -15.06
CA PRO A 136 -15.72 14.36 -14.09
C PRO A 136 -16.85 13.86 -13.17
N GLU A 137 -17.72 13.00 -13.70
CA GLU A 137 -18.85 12.43 -12.98
C GLU A 137 -18.45 11.56 -11.78
N ILE A 138 -17.17 11.17 -11.66
CA ILE A 138 -16.65 10.52 -10.44
C ILE A 138 -16.93 11.36 -9.18
N GLY A 139 -16.94 12.69 -9.32
CA GLY A 139 -17.29 13.61 -8.22
C GLY A 139 -18.74 13.52 -7.74
N GLY A 140 -19.61 12.79 -8.46
CA GLY A 140 -20.98 12.48 -8.03
C GLY A 140 -21.06 11.42 -6.94
N LEU A 141 -19.98 10.65 -6.70
CA LEU A 141 -19.89 9.59 -5.70
C LEU A 141 -19.70 10.16 -4.28
N THR A 142 -20.58 11.05 -3.85
CA THR A 142 -20.44 11.83 -2.61
C THR A 142 -20.44 11.00 -1.33
N ASN A 143 -20.93 9.76 -1.35
CA ASN A 143 -20.90 8.82 -0.21
C ASN A 143 -19.68 7.90 -0.18
N LEU A 144 -18.77 8.04 -1.15
CA LEU A 144 -17.60 7.17 -1.28
C LEU A 144 -16.66 7.37 -0.09
N LYS A 145 -16.26 6.27 0.53
CA LYS A 145 -15.34 6.22 1.66
C LYS A 145 -13.98 5.64 1.28
N SER A 146 -13.95 4.71 0.34
CA SER A 146 -12.72 4.05 -0.12
C SER A 146 -12.65 4.04 -1.64
N LEU A 147 -11.55 4.56 -2.17
CA LEU A 147 -11.24 4.57 -3.60
C LEU A 147 -9.82 4.05 -3.82
N LEU A 148 -9.72 2.90 -4.48
CA LEU A 148 -8.44 2.26 -4.78
C LEU A 148 -8.16 2.42 -6.28
N LEU A 149 -7.15 3.20 -6.62
CA LEU A 149 -6.73 3.54 -7.99
C LEU A 149 -5.26 3.23 -8.24
N ASN A 150 -4.60 2.51 -7.33
CA ASN A 150 -3.20 2.15 -7.48
C ASN A 150 -2.96 1.32 -8.75
N CYS A 151 -1.74 1.36 -9.27
CA CYS A 151 -1.35 0.57 -10.43
C CYS A 151 -2.16 0.91 -11.69
N ASN A 152 -2.30 2.21 -12.00
CA ASN A 152 -2.96 2.71 -13.20
C ASN A 152 -2.00 3.64 -13.99
N ARG A 153 -2.53 4.42 -14.94
CA ARG A 153 -1.76 5.38 -15.76
C ARG A 153 -2.27 6.81 -15.59
N LEU A 154 -2.88 7.12 -14.43
CA LEU A 154 -3.47 8.44 -14.19
C LEU A 154 -2.38 9.51 -14.14
N ILE A 155 -2.60 10.60 -14.86
CA ILE A 155 -1.72 11.77 -14.85
C ILE A 155 -2.27 12.96 -14.04
N GLN A 156 -3.59 12.98 -13.84
CA GLN A 156 -4.30 14.05 -13.12
C GLN A 156 -5.64 13.52 -12.58
N LEU A 157 -6.24 14.27 -11.65
CA LEU A 157 -7.61 14.07 -11.20
C LEU A 157 -8.53 15.14 -11.81
N PRO A 158 -9.80 14.84 -12.12
CA PRO A 158 -10.74 15.84 -12.59
C PRO A 158 -11.09 16.82 -11.45
N ALA A 159 -11.40 18.07 -11.78
CA ALA A 159 -11.67 19.11 -10.78
C ALA A 159 -12.78 18.71 -9.78
N GLU A 160 -13.79 17.98 -10.24
CA GLU A 160 -14.93 17.47 -9.47
C GLU A 160 -14.53 16.46 -8.39
N PHE A 161 -13.31 15.92 -8.44
CA PHE A 161 -12.78 15.01 -7.41
C PHE A 161 -12.79 15.66 -6.02
N ARG A 162 -12.70 16.99 -5.95
CA ARG A 162 -12.86 17.79 -4.72
C ARG A 162 -14.20 17.58 -3.98
N ASN A 163 -15.20 17.00 -4.65
CA ASN A 163 -16.53 16.76 -4.10
C ASN A 163 -16.62 15.49 -3.24
N LEU A 164 -15.61 14.62 -3.27
CA LEU A 164 -15.57 13.35 -2.52
C LEU A 164 -15.27 13.57 -1.02
N ARG A 165 -16.00 14.48 -0.37
CA ARG A 165 -15.70 14.94 1.01
C ARG A 165 -15.82 13.87 2.09
N ASN A 166 -16.49 12.75 1.81
CA ASN A 166 -16.60 11.60 2.71
C ASN A 166 -15.48 10.55 2.51
N LEU A 167 -14.56 10.78 1.56
CA LEU A 167 -13.49 9.84 1.27
C LEU A 167 -12.52 9.77 2.46
N GLN A 168 -12.28 8.54 2.91
CA GLN A 168 -11.42 8.22 4.06
C GLN A 168 -10.14 7.52 3.61
N THR A 169 -10.20 6.71 2.55
CA THR A 169 -9.05 6.00 2.00
C THR A 169 -8.94 6.27 0.50
N LEU A 170 -7.76 6.75 0.10
CA LEU A 170 -7.40 6.98 -1.29
C LEU A 170 -6.02 6.37 -1.56
N SER A 171 -5.97 5.43 -2.48
CA SER A 171 -4.71 4.89 -2.97
C SER A 171 -4.53 5.24 -4.45
N LEU A 172 -3.45 5.96 -4.73
CA LEU A 172 -3.00 6.40 -6.06
C LEU A 172 -1.56 5.92 -6.33
N GLN A 173 -1.06 4.96 -5.54
CA GLN A 173 0.27 4.39 -5.69
C GLN A 173 0.51 3.90 -7.12
N ARG A 174 1.72 4.07 -7.66
CA ARG A 174 2.10 3.53 -8.97
C ARG A 174 1.17 4.02 -10.09
N ASN A 175 1.02 5.34 -10.16
CA ASN A 175 0.38 6.06 -11.26
C ASN A 175 1.44 6.91 -11.98
N GLN A 176 1.00 7.90 -12.73
CA GLN A 176 1.86 8.80 -13.49
C GLN A 176 1.58 10.24 -13.07
N PHE A 177 1.42 10.55 -11.79
CA PHE A 177 1.31 11.95 -11.36
C PHE A 177 2.68 12.63 -11.52
N TRP A 178 2.77 13.57 -12.47
CA TRP A 178 4.01 14.25 -12.85
C TRP A 178 4.16 15.57 -12.10
N TRP A 179 5.25 15.70 -11.34
CA TRP A 179 5.86 16.96 -10.86
C TRP A 179 5.02 17.69 -9.79
N GLU A 180 3.74 17.91 -10.03
CA GLU A 180 2.83 18.60 -9.11
C GLU A 180 1.96 17.61 -8.31
N PHE A 181 1.69 17.99 -7.07
CA PHE A 181 0.73 17.31 -6.22
C PHE A 181 -0.70 17.59 -6.73
N PRO A 182 -1.60 16.59 -6.78
CA PRO A 182 -2.98 16.82 -7.20
C PRO A 182 -3.79 17.61 -6.13
N ASP A 183 -3.94 18.91 -6.35
CA ASP A 183 -4.60 19.86 -5.44
C ASP A 183 -6.05 19.49 -5.09
N GLU A 184 -6.73 18.73 -5.93
CA GLU A 184 -8.07 18.21 -5.63
C GLU A 184 -8.09 17.40 -4.33
N ILE A 185 -7.02 16.65 -4.02
CA ILE A 185 -6.91 15.84 -2.82
C ILE A 185 -6.96 16.71 -1.56
N LEU A 186 -6.46 17.94 -1.61
CA LEU A 186 -6.41 18.87 -0.48
C LEU A 186 -7.79 19.32 0.02
N HIS A 187 -8.84 19.02 -0.74
CA HIS A 187 -10.24 19.29 -0.38
C HIS A 187 -10.91 18.12 0.36
N LEU A 188 -10.25 16.96 0.44
CA LEU A 188 -10.79 15.73 1.02
C LEU A 188 -10.54 15.69 2.54
N THR A 189 -11.19 16.58 3.27
CA THR A 189 -10.89 16.79 4.70
C THR A 189 -11.22 15.60 5.61
N SER A 190 -12.00 14.62 5.15
CA SER A 190 -12.27 13.36 5.87
C SER A 190 -11.20 12.29 5.66
N LEU A 191 -10.18 12.55 4.84
CA LEU A 191 -9.19 11.57 4.45
C LEU A 191 -8.33 11.15 5.65
N GLN A 192 -8.18 9.84 5.82
CA GLN A 192 -7.43 9.20 6.89
C GLN A 192 -6.22 8.45 6.35
N ASN A 193 -6.35 7.85 5.15
CA ASN A 193 -5.28 7.11 4.51
C ASN A 193 -5.07 7.65 3.10
N LEU A 194 -3.87 8.13 2.82
CA LEU A 194 -3.44 8.60 1.52
C LEU A 194 -2.16 7.88 1.11
N ASP A 195 -2.21 7.22 -0.03
CA ASP A 195 -1.04 6.61 -0.64
C ASP A 195 -0.81 7.19 -2.04
N LEU A 196 0.30 7.89 -2.19
CA LEU A 196 0.80 8.50 -3.41
C LEU A 196 2.18 7.92 -3.79
N GLY A 197 2.54 6.76 -3.24
CA GLY A 197 3.83 6.13 -3.51
C GLY A 197 4.06 5.80 -4.98
N GLU A 198 5.31 5.64 -5.41
CA GLU A 198 5.69 5.28 -6.79
C GLU A 198 5.05 6.20 -7.85
N ASN A 199 5.10 7.50 -7.64
CA ASN A 199 4.74 8.53 -8.62
C ASN A 199 5.97 9.38 -8.97
N PHE A 200 5.77 10.57 -9.54
CA PHE A 200 6.85 11.48 -9.91
C PHE A 200 6.71 12.85 -9.25
N LEU A 201 6.18 12.89 -8.02
CA LEU A 201 5.99 14.13 -7.25
C LEU A 201 7.34 14.72 -6.86
N THR A 202 7.52 16.03 -7.05
CA THR A 202 8.75 16.74 -6.63
C THR A 202 8.56 17.57 -5.37
N GLU A 203 7.32 17.90 -5.02
CA GLU A 203 7.00 18.68 -3.81
C GLU A 203 5.70 18.21 -3.14
N ILE A 204 5.56 18.62 -1.87
CA ILE A 204 4.33 18.51 -1.10
C ILE A 204 3.83 19.96 -0.87
N PRO A 205 2.58 20.30 -1.23
CA PRO A 205 2.08 21.66 -1.08
C PRO A 205 1.85 21.99 0.40
N SER A 206 2.04 23.25 0.79
CA SER A 206 1.77 23.74 2.15
C SER A 206 0.30 23.56 2.58
N ASP A 207 -0.60 23.49 1.60
CA ASP A 207 -2.02 23.20 1.80
C ASP A 207 -2.32 21.76 2.23
N ILE A 208 -1.32 20.86 2.28
CA ILE A 208 -1.45 19.52 2.88
C ILE A 208 -2.04 19.56 4.30
N THR A 209 -1.82 20.68 4.99
CA THR A 209 -2.34 21.00 6.33
C THR A 209 -3.86 20.94 6.45
N LYS A 210 -4.59 21.01 5.32
CA LYS A 210 -6.06 20.84 5.27
C LYS A 210 -6.48 19.41 5.61
N LEU A 211 -5.62 18.40 5.42
CA LEU A 211 -5.89 16.99 5.67
C LEU A 211 -5.71 16.63 7.16
N THR A 212 -6.39 17.35 8.04
CA THR A 212 -6.22 17.26 9.49
C THR A 212 -6.57 15.89 10.11
N ASN A 213 -7.36 15.06 9.41
CA ASN A 213 -7.73 13.71 9.85
C ASN A 213 -6.76 12.61 9.37
N LEU A 214 -5.69 12.98 8.65
CA LEU A 214 -4.79 12.02 8.04
C LEU A 214 -4.01 11.24 9.11
N GLN A 215 -4.10 9.92 9.05
CA GLN A 215 -3.43 8.97 9.95
C GLN A 215 -2.30 8.22 9.24
N THR A 216 -2.44 7.97 7.94
CA THR A 216 -1.47 7.27 7.13
C THR A 216 -1.16 8.10 5.89
N LEU A 217 0.13 8.42 5.70
CA LEU A 217 0.63 9.08 4.50
C LEU A 217 1.81 8.31 3.93
N SER A 218 1.65 7.80 2.71
CA SER A 218 2.72 7.21 1.93
C SER A 218 3.03 8.10 0.73
N LEU A 219 4.28 8.53 0.64
CA LEU A 219 4.88 9.26 -0.48
C LEU A 219 6.17 8.57 -0.96
N ALA A 220 6.31 7.29 -0.62
CA ALA A 220 7.41 6.42 -1.02
C ALA A 220 7.75 6.52 -2.51
N CYS A 221 9.02 6.34 -2.88
CA CYS A 221 9.45 6.21 -4.28
C CYS A 221 8.95 7.36 -5.18
N ASN A 222 9.05 8.60 -4.71
CA ASN A 222 8.79 9.81 -5.50
C ASN A 222 10.12 10.53 -5.80
N ARG A 223 10.05 11.82 -6.15
CA ARG A 223 11.22 12.68 -6.42
C ARG A 223 11.26 13.87 -5.46
N LEU A 224 10.76 13.69 -4.24
CA LEU A 224 10.71 14.74 -3.23
C LEU A 224 12.13 15.11 -2.77
N GLU A 225 12.50 16.37 -2.95
CA GLU A 225 13.80 16.89 -2.47
C GLU A 225 13.73 17.42 -1.03
N GLN A 226 12.52 17.71 -0.54
CA GLN A 226 12.31 18.24 0.79
C GLN A 226 10.93 17.87 1.33
N ILE A 227 10.80 17.93 2.66
CA ILE A 227 9.52 17.84 3.36
C ILE A 227 9.17 19.25 3.87
N PRO A 228 8.00 19.82 3.53
CA PRO A 228 7.63 21.14 4.01
C PRO A 228 7.41 21.13 5.52
N CYS A 229 7.72 22.24 6.19
CA CYS A 229 7.53 22.39 7.64
C CYS A 229 6.06 22.18 8.07
N GLU A 230 5.14 22.46 7.14
CA GLU A 230 3.70 22.25 7.24
C GLU A 230 3.29 20.81 7.56
N ILE A 231 4.12 19.82 7.23
CA ILE A 231 3.86 18.41 7.56
C ILE A 231 3.60 18.24 9.06
N GLY A 232 4.29 19.01 9.90
CA GLY A 232 4.16 18.97 11.35
C GLY A 232 2.77 19.36 11.87
N LYS A 233 1.90 19.94 11.04
CA LYS A 233 0.50 20.23 11.42
C LYS A 233 -0.41 19.01 11.30
N LEU A 234 0.02 17.92 10.68
CA LEU A 234 -0.73 16.67 10.55
C LEU A 234 -0.65 15.84 11.84
N THR A 235 -1.09 16.42 12.95
CA THR A 235 -0.91 15.83 14.29
C THR A 235 -1.64 14.49 14.50
N ALA A 236 -2.60 14.13 13.65
CA ALA A 236 -3.28 12.83 13.67
C ALA A 236 -2.46 11.70 13.03
N LEU A 237 -1.33 12.01 12.39
CA LEU A 237 -0.52 11.06 11.64
C LEU A 237 0.12 10.02 12.57
N LYS A 238 -0.03 8.75 12.20
CA LYS A 238 0.50 7.56 12.87
C LYS A 238 1.55 6.86 12.02
N TYR A 239 1.42 6.93 10.70
CA TYR A 239 2.34 6.31 9.75
C TYR A 239 2.75 7.34 8.69
N LEU A 240 4.06 7.52 8.55
CA LEU A 240 4.66 8.36 7.52
C LEU A 240 5.73 7.55 6.77
N ASP A 241 5.56 7.42 5.47
CA ASP A 241 6.51 6.76 4.59
C ASP A 241 7.00 7.68 3.48
N LEU A 242 8.30 7.91 3.49
CA LEU A 242 9.02 8.81 2.58
C LEU A 242 10.17 8.09 1.87
N HIS A 243 10.26 6.76 1.98
CA HIS A 243 11.43 6.02 1.51
C HIS A 243 11.71 6.25 0.03
N SER A 244 12.97 6.07 -0.38
CA SER A 244 13.40 6.22 -1.78
C SER A 244 13.00 7.56 -2.42
N ASN A 245 13.12 8.66 -1.67
CA ASN A 245 13.04 10.03 -2.19
C ASN A 245 14.41 10.73 -2.01
N PRO A 246 14.81 11.66 -2.88
CA PRO A 246 16.11 12.34 -2.76
C PRO A 246 16.15 13.41 -1.64
N ILE A 247 15.77 13.09 -0.39
CA ILE A 247 15.43 14.10 0.63
C ILE A 247 16.60 14.78 1.35
N GLU A 248 17.74 14.22 1.74
CA GLU A 248 18.83 14.95 2.47
C GLU A 248 18.53 15.66 3.83
N TYR A 249 17.43 16.39 4.01
CA TYR A 249 17.06 17.15 5.21
C TYR A 249 15.60 16.94 5.61
N ILE A 250 15.38 16.72 6.91
CA ILE A 250 14.05 16.63 7.53
C ILE A 250 13.83 17.88 8.37
N SER A 251 12.69 18.54 8.17
CA SER A 251 12.34 19.76 8.90
C SER A 251 12.16 19.51 10.41
N PRO A 252 12.57 20.43 11.31
CA PRO A 252 12.42 20.29 12.76
C PRO A 252 10.97 20.11 13.22
N GLU A 253 10.00 20.61 12.44
CA GLU A 253 8.57 20.49 12.71
C GLU A 253 8.06 19.04 12.69
N ILE A 254 8.88 18.07 12.24
CA ILE A 254 8.57 16.65 12.34
C ILE A 254 8.21 16.24 13.77
N LYS A 255 8.81 16.87 14.80
CA LYS A 255 8.50 16.60 16.21
C LYS A 255 7.04 16.84 16.60
N ASN A 256 6.33 17.66 15.84
CA ASN A 256 4.92 17.97 16.12
C ASN A 256 3.99 16.79 15.75
N LEU A 257 4.49 15.77 15.05
CA LEU A 257 3.77 14.53 14.76
C LEU A 257 3.70 13.62 16.00
N VAL A 258 3.16 14.14 17.10
CA VAL A 258 3.19 13.50 18.42
C VAL A 258 2.50 12.13 18.48
N ASN A 259 1.62 11.81 17.52
CA ASN A 259 0.95 10.51 17.42
C ASN A 259 1.67 9.51 16.49
N LEU A 260 2.84 9.87 15.94
CA LEU A 260 3.55 9.05 14.97
C LEU A 260 4.08 7.77 15.63
N GLN A 261 3.74 6.64 15.03
CA GLN A 261 4.09 5.29 15.48
C GLN A 261 5.12 4.63 14.56
N SER A 262 5.10 4.97 13.26
CA SER A 262 6.02 4.42 12.27
C SER A 262 6.52 5.52 11.35
N LEU A 263 7.84 5.62 11.24
CA LEU A 263 8.54 6.56 10.38
C LEU A 263 9.50 5.80 9.47
N VAL A 264 9.21 5.82 8.17
CA VAL A 264 9.95 5.08 7.15
C VAL A 264 10.75 6.06 6.29
N LEU A 265 12.07 6.00 6.42
CA LEU A 265 13.05 6.96 5.88
C LEU A 265 14.22 6.26 5.18
N TYR A 266 14.07 5.00 4.80
CA TYR A 266 15.18 4.31 4.13
C TYR A 266 15.40 4.87 2.72
N GLY A 267 16.65 4.93 2.26
CA GLY A 267 16.97 5.36 0.90
C GLY A 267 16.73 6.85 0.62
N ILE A 268 16.75 7.71 1.65
CA ILE A 268 16.46 9.15 1.48
C ILE A 268 17.68 10.09 1.50
N LYS A 269 18.89 9.52 1.49
CA LYS A 269 20.18 10.23 1.48
C LYS A 269 20.48 11.06 2.75
N LEU A 270 19.92 10.72 3.90
CA LEU A 270 20.23 11.40 5.16
C LEU A 270 21.70 11.26 5.52
N LYS A 271 22.36 12.39 5.82
CA LYS A 271 23.73 12.39 6.40
C LYS A 271 23.72 12.43 7.93
N ARG A 272 22.62 12.90 8.52
CA ARG A 272 22.39 12.98 9.97
C ARG A 272 20.92 12.83 10.27
N LEU A 273 20.60 12.23 11.42
CA LEU A 273 19.26 12.22 11.97
C LEU A 273 19.05 13.51 12.80
N PRO A 274 18.04 14.35 12.51
CA PRO A 274 17.75 15.51 13.34
C PRO A 274 17.30 15.10 14.75
N VAL A 275 17.71 15.87 15.76
CA VAL A 275 17.40 15.61 17.17
C VAL A 275 15.89 15.64 17.44
N GLU A 276 15.13 16.40 16.65
CA GLU A 276 13.68 16.53 16.73
C GLU A 276 12.93 15.23 16.50
N ILE A 277 13.50 14.26 15.76
CA ILE A 277 12.90 12.92 15.63
C ILE A 277 12.88 12.21 16.99
N CYS A 278 13.83 12.53 17.88
CA CYS A 278 13.91 11.95 19.22
C CYS A 278 12.82 12.47 20.17
N GLU A 279 12.05 13.50 19.78
CA GLU A 279 10.87 13.98 20.51
C GLU A 279 9.61 13.15 20.20
N LEU A 280 9.65 12.26 19.20
CA LEU A 280 8.55 11.38 18.78
C LEU A 280 8.40 10.17 19.72
N THR A 281 8.07 10.42 20.98
CA THR A 281 8.04 9.39 22.04
C THR A 281 7.02 8.26 21.83
N ASN A 282 6.05 8.41 20.92
CA ASN A 282 5.11 7.36 20.52
C ASN A 282 5.63 6.46 19.38
N LEU A 283 6.87 6.67 18.91
CA LEU A 283 7.44 5.91 17.80
C LEU A 283 7.78 4.48 18.21
N HIS A 284 7.26 3.52 17.46
CA HIS A 284 7.50 2.08 17.63
C HIS A 284 8.44 1.53 16.55
N THR A 285 8.43 2.15 15.37
CA THR A 285 9.21 1.72 14.20
C THR A 285 9.92 2.91 13.57
N LEU A 286 11.24 2.80 13.44
CA LEU A 286 12.08 3.78 12.75
C LEU A 286 12.97 3.04 11.74
N LEU A 287 12.70 3.26 10.45
CA LEU A 287 13.44 2.61 9.36
C LEU A 287 14.36 3.61 8.67
N LEU A 288 15.67 3.43 8.79
CA LEU A 288 16.70 4.36 8.33
C LEU A 288 17.73 3.67 7.40
N ASP A 289 17.42 2.50 6.85
CA ASP A 289 18.35 1.78 5.99
C ASP A 289 18.77 2.61 4.76
N ARG A 290 19.91 2.29 4.14
CA ARG A 290 20.35 2.89 2.87
C ARG A 290 20.41 4.42 2.93
N ASN A 291 21.00 4.95 3.99
CA ASN A 291 21.31 6.37 4.13
C ASN A 291 22.83 6.57 4.26
N HIS A 292 23.27 7.78 4.60
CA HIS A 292 24.67 8.15 4.82
C HIS A 292 24.92 8.48 6.29
N LEU A 293 24.23 7.80 7.21
CA LEU A 293 24.37 8.03 8.65
C LEU A 293 25.68 7.42 9.14
N SER A 294 26.43 8.18 9.93
CA SER A 294 27.64 7.70 10.62
C SER A 294 27.50 7.75 12.14
N ASP A 295 26.48 8.46 12.64
CA ASP A 295 26.18 8.63 14.06
C ASP A 295 24.67 8.93 14.25
N LEU A 296 24.19 8.87 15.49
CA LEU A 296 22.86 9.25 15.92
C LEU A 296 22.93 10.28 17.06
N PRO A 297 21.94 11.18 17.19
CA PRO A 297 21.86 12.07 18.35
C PRO A 297 21.71 11.27 19.66
N SER A 298 22.36 11.73 20.73
CA SER A 298 22.31 11.08 22.06
C SER A 298 20.90 10.97 22.64
N GLU A 299 20.03 11.89 22.22
CA GLU A 299 18.62 11.98 22.55
C GLU A 299 17.80 10.82 21.99
N ILE A 300 18.35 9.98 21.10
CA ILE A 300 17.68 8.78 20.58
C ILE A 300 17.13 7.91 21.72
N THR A 301 17.79 7.94 22.88
CA THR A 301 17.37 7.31 24.14
C THR A 301 15.96 7.70 24.61
N ASN A 302 15.42 8.85 24.17
CA ASN A 302 14.06 9.29 24.46
C ASN A 302 12.98 8.45 23.75
N LEU A 303 13.34 7.71 22.70
CA LEU A 303 12.42 6.83 21.95
C LEU A 303 12.17 5.52 22.70
N THR A 304 11.68 5.63 23.93
CA THR A 304 11.51 4.52 24.88
C THR A 304 10.48 3.46 24.44
N ASN A 305 9.59 3.78 23.49
CA ASN A 305 8.64 2.85 22.88
C ASN A 305 9.17 2.17 21.61
N LEU A 306 10.40 2.49 21.16
CA LEU A 306 10.94 1.97 19.92
C LEU A 306 11.15 0.46 20.03
N SER A 307 10.50 -0.26 19.13
CA SER A 307 10.51 -1.73 19.06
C SER A 307 11.31 -2.24 17.86
N ARG A 308 11.38 -1.45 16.79
CA ARG A 308 12.08 -1.79 15.55
C ARG A 308 12.92 -0.60 15.10
N LEU A 309 14.23 -0.83 15.00
CA LEU A 309 15.19 0.12 14.48
C LEU A 309 16.04 -0.54 13.39
N THR A 310 16.00 0.02 12.19
CA THR A 310 16.82 -0.46 11.07
C THR A 310 17.75 0.64 10.59
N LEU A 311 19.03 0.30 10.51
CA LEU A 311 20.15 1.18 10.20
C LEU A 311 21.08 0.50 9.18
N GLY A 312 20.58 -0.49 8.45
CA GLY A 312 21.39 -1.24 7.48
C GLY A 312 21.85 -0.36 6.32
N MET A 313 22.96 -0.71 5.68
CA MET A 313 23.55 0.03 4.55
C MET A 313 23.75 1.51 4.88
N ASN A 314 24.45 1.80 5.98
CA ASN A 314 24.86 3.13 6.41
C ASN A 314 26.40 3.16 6.57
N GLU A 315 26.94 4.16 7.27
CA GLU A 315 28.38 4.41 7.42
C GLU A 315 28.87 4.27 8.87
N PHE A 316 28.12 3.58 9.74
CA PHE A 316 28.50 3.39 11.15
C PHE A 316 29.78 2.57 11.29
N ILE A 317 30.74 3.10 12.04
CA ILE A 317 32.02 2.43 12.37
C ILE A 317 31.94 1.73 13.73
N GLU A 318 31.10 2.25 14.61
CA GLU A 318 30.78 1.71 15.93
C GLU A 318 29.26 1.76 16.15
N LEU A 319 28.76 0.89 17.02
CA LEU A 319 27.37 0.93 17.45
C LEU A 319 27.24 1.95 18.59
N PRO A 320 26.45 3.04 18.42
CA PRO A 320 26.24 4.00 19.50
C PRO A 320 25.70 3.34 20.77
N ILE A 321 26.31 3.61 21.91
CA ILE A 321 25.93 3.03 23.20
C ILE A 321 24.50 3.41 23.60
N GLU A 322 24.01 4.55 23.12
CA GLU A 322 22.66 5.05 23.32
C GLU A 322 21.59 4.12 22.74
N ILE A 323 21.87 3.43 21.63
CA ILE A 323 20.95 2.42 21.08
C ILE A 323 20.74 1.30 22.09
N CYS A 324 21.76 0.94 22.86
CA CYS A 324 21.68 -0.11 23.87
C CYS A 324 20.79 0.27 25.06
N MET A 325 20.46 1.55 25.23
CA MET A 325 19.51 2.01 26.25
C MET A 325 18.04 1.87 25.82
N LEU A 326 17.78 1.55 24.55
CA LEU A 326 16.43 1.35 24.00
C LEU A 326 15.89 -0.04 24.35
N THR A 327 15.66 -0.28 25.64
CA THR A 327 15.31 -1.60 26.19
C THR A 327 14.00 -2.21 25.65
N SER A 328 13.17 -1.42 24.96
CA SER A 328 11.96 -1.89 24.26
C SER A 328 12.22 -2.53 22.89
N LEU A 329 13.44 -2.41 22.35
CA LEU A 329 13.81 -2.96 21.06
C LEU A 329 13.60 -4.48 21.01
N ARG A 330 12.99 -4.92 19.91
CA ARG A 330 12.78 -6.31 19.51
C ARG A 330 13.55 -6.65 18.25
N GLU A 331 13.71 -5.69 17.35
CA GLU A 331 14.43 -5.87 16.09
C GLU A 331 15.43 -4.73 15.90
N LEU A 332 16.70 -5.11 15.74
CA LEU A 332 17.81 -4.20 15.44
C LEU A 332 18.56 -4.71 14.20
N ILE A 333 18.48 -3.96 13.11
CA ILE A 333 19.15 -4.28 11.85
C ILE A 333 20.27 -3.29 11.60
N LEU A 334 21.50 -3.80 11.49
CA LEU A 334 22.73 -3.05 11.25
C LEU A 334 23.53 -3.63 10.07
N THR A 335 22.87 -4.41 9.22
CA THR A 335 23.43 -5.07 8.03
C THR A 335 24.22 -4.08 7.16
N GLY A 336 25.39 -4.44 6.63
CA GLY A 336 26.10 -3.63 5.63
C GLY A 336 26.62 -2.30 6.17
N ASN A 337 27.17 -2.28 7.38
CA ASN A 337 27.86 -1.12 7.96
C ASN A 337 29.39 -1.37 8.02
N LYS A 338 30.13 -0.55 8.77
CA LYS A 338 31.59 -0.67 8.97
C LYS A 338 31.92 -1.02 10.42
N LEU A 339 31.00 -1.68 11.13
CA LEU A 339 31.13 -1.97 12.56
C LEU A 339 32.33 -2.90 12.82
N ARG A 340 33.21 -2.52 13.75
CA ARG A 340 34.36 -3.33 14.17
C ARG A 340 34.16 -4.05 15.50
N PHE A 341 33.32 -3.50 16.36
CA PHE A 341 32.95 -4.08 17.63
C PHE A 341 31.50 -3.74 17.98
N VAL A 342 30.93 -4.54 18.86
CA VAL A 342 29.64 -4.27 19.53
C VAL A 342 29.94 -3.98 21.00
N PRO A 343 29.42 -2.88 21.58
CA PRO A 343 29.67 -2.54 22.98
C PRO A 343 29.02 -3.55 23.95
N PRO A 344 29.61 -3.81 25.13
CA PRO A 344 29.04 -4.69 26.16
C PRO A 344 27.61 -4.34 26.58
N GLU A 345 27.25 -3.05 26.47
CA GLU A 345 25.92 -2.54 26.76
C GLU A 345 24.83 -3.17 25.89
N ILE A 346 25.16 -3.82 24.78
CA ILE A 346 24.19 -4.59 23.98
C ILE A 346 23.37 -5.54 24.84
N GLY A 347 23.96 -6.10 25.90
CA GLY A 347 23.27 -6.97 26.85
C GLY A 347 22.14 -6.31 27.65
N GLN A 348 21.94 -4.99 27.54
CA GLN A 348 20.79 -4.27 28.10
C GLN A 348 19.51 -4.46 27.27
N LEU A 349 19.63 -4.82 25.98
CA LEU A 349 18.51 -5.04 25.06
C LEU A 349 17.79 -6.38 25.31
N THR A 350 17.37 -6.63 26.55
CA THR A 350 16.80 -7.92 26.99
C THR A 350 15.49 -8.32 26.31
N ASN A 351 14.84 -7.40 25.58
CA ASN A 351 13.67 -7.68 24.75
C ASN A 351 14.00 -8.02 23.28
N LEU A 352 15.27 -7.96 22.87
CA LEU A 352 15.68 -8.17 21.49
C LEU A 352 15.39 -9.61 21.05
N GLU A 353 14.68 -9.74 19.94
CA GLU A 353 14.28 -11.00 19.31
C GLU A 353 15.08 -11.26 18.03
N GLU A 354 15.46 -10.21 17.32
CA GLU A 354 16.23 -10.27 16.07
C GLU A 354 17.35 -9.22 16.06
N LEU A 355 18.58 -9.69 15.81
CA LEU A 355 19.76 -8.86 15.62
C LEU A 355 20.45 -9.24 14.31
N ARG A 356 20.56 -8.28 13.39
CA ARG A 356 21.30 -8.45 12.14
C ARG A 356 22.53 -7.58 12.11
N LEU A 357 23.69 -8.22 11.98
CA LEU A 357 25.01 -7.60 11.95
C LEU A 357 25.80 -8.04 10.71
N ASP A 358 25.14 -8.65 9.73
CA ASP A 358 25.79 -9.14 8.52
C ASP A 358 26.44 -8.04 7.69
N GLY A 359 27.47 -8.37 6.92
CA GLY A 359 28.18 -7.40 6.08
C GLY A 359 28.89 -6.29 6.88
N ASN A 360 29.52 -6.64 8.01
CA ASN A 360 30.30 -5.72 8.84
C ASN A 360 31.78 -6.18 8.95
N GLN A 361 32.55 -5.58 9.86
CA GLN A 361 33.97 -5.89 10.09
C GLN A 361 34.19 -6.46 11.50
N LEU A 362 33.20 -7.16 12.06
CA LEU A 362 33.26 -7.69 13.42
C LEU A 362 34.19 -8.91 13.48
N GLU A 363 35.04 -8.94 14.50
CA GLU A 363 35.91 -10.09 14.80
C GLU A 363 35.42 -10.90 16.00
N MET A 364 34.68 -10.27 16.92
CA MET A 364 34.15 -10.86 18.14
C MET A 364 32.88 -10.16 18.62
N LEU A 365 32.11 -10.82 19.48
CA LEU A 365 30.99 -10.23 20.21
C LEU A 365 31.30 -10.16 21.71
N PRO A 366 30.78 -9.16 22.45
CA PRO A 366 30.98 -9.09 23.89
C PRO A 366 30.24 -10.24 24.60
N PRO A 367 30.76 -10.79 25.70
CA PRO A 367 30.13 -11.89 26.44
C PRO A 367 28.75 -11.53 26.99
N GLU A 368 28.46 -10.23 27.17
CA GLU A 368 27.16 -9.70 27.56
C GLU A 368 26.04 -10.02 26.56
N ILE A 369 26.36 -10.43 25.33
CA ILE A 369 25.38 -10.92 24.35
C ILE A 369 24.53 -12.07 24.92
N ALA A 370 25.07 -12.86 25.85
CA ALA A 370 24.34 -13.94 26.54
C ALA A 370 23.15 -13.44 27.39
N ARG A 371 23.07 -12.14 27.69
CA ARG A 371 21.92 -11.53 28.38
C ARG A 371 20.69 -11.38 27.49
N LEU A 372 20.84 -11.51 26.17
CA LEU A 372 19.76 -11.42 25.18
C LEU A 372 18.92 -12.71 25.16
N THR A 373 18.30 -13.03 26.29
CA THR A 373 17.58 -14.29 26.50
C THR A 373 16.35 -14.49 25.61
N LYS A 374 15.87 -13.43 24.94
CA LYS A 374 14.77 -13.50 23.96
C LYS A 374 15.24 -13.56 22.51
N LEU A 375 16.55 -13.51 22.25
CA LEU A 375 17.09 -13.48 20.90
C LEU A 375 16.83 -14.80 20.18
N ARG A 376 16.01 -14.73 19.13
CA ARG A 376 15.62 -15.87 18.30
C ARG A 376 16.49 -15.97 17.06
N MET A 377 16.93 -14.84 16.54
CA MET A 377 17.68 -14.75 15.29
C MET A 377 18.88 -13.82 15.44
N LEU A 378 20.05 -14.32 15.09
CA LEU A 378 21.30 -13.57 15.02
C LEU A 378 21.96 -13.83 13.66
N ILE A 379 22.05 -12.80 12.82
CA ILE A 379 22.66 -12.92 11.49
C ILE A 379 24.02 -12.21 11.50
N LEU A 380 25.09 -12.97 11.26
CA LEU A 380 26.50 -12.57 11.34
C LEU A 380 27.25 -12.76 10.02
N ASN A 381 26.54 -13.09 8.94
CA ASN A 381 27.11 -13.34 7.61
C ASN A 381 28.11 -12.26 7.21
N ASP A 382 29.15 -12.61 6.46
CA ASP A 382 30.09 -11.63 5.89
C ASP A 382 30.74 -10.69 6.92
N ASN A 383 31.22 -11.27 8.03
CA ASN A 383 32.09 -10.64 9.02
C ASN A 383 33.47 -11.34 9.08
N ASN A 384 34.32 -10.91 10.02
CA ASN A 384 35.69 -11.41 10.22
C ASN A 384 35.82 -12.36 11.42
N PHE A 385 34.74 -13.05 11.82
CA PHE A 385 34.78 -14.00 12.91
C PHE A 385 35.67 -15.21 12.59
N SER A 386 36.45 -15.65 13.58
CA SER A 386 37.13 -16.95 13.53
C SER A 386 36.16 -18.09 13.87
N ASP A 387 36.46 -19.31 13.43
CA ASP A 387 35.64 -20.49 13.76
C ASP A 387 35.52 -20.69 15.28
N GLU A 388 36.58 -20.42 16.04
CA GLU A 388 36.58 -20.51 17.51
C GLU A 388 35.60 -19.50 18.14
N GLU A 389 35.56 -18.28 17.60
CA GLU A 389 34.67 -17.23 18.10
C GLU A 389 33.20 -17.56 17.79
N ILE A 390 32.91 -18.11 16.62
CA ILE A 390 31.56 -18.57 16.28
C ILE A 390 31.08 -19.66 17.24
N GLU A 391 31.92 -20.63 17.59
CA GLU A 391 31.55 -21.66 18.57
C GLU A 391 31.31 -21.06 19.96
N LYS A 392 32.12 -20.08 20.40
CA LYS A 392 31.85 -19.33 21.63
C LYS A 392 30.49 -18.62 21.61
N ILE A 393 30.14 -17.99 20.49
CA ILE A 393 28.85 -17.30 20.34
C ILE A 393 27.69 -18.31 20.42
N LYS A 394 27.82 -19.48 19.77
CA LYS A 394 26.82 -20.56 19.85
C LYS A 394 26.66 -21.08 21.28
N ASP A 395 27.74 -21.23 22.04
CA ASP A 395 27.72 -21.63 23.45
C ASP A 395 27.04 -20.57 24.34
N LEU A 396 27.26 -19.29 24.06
CA LEU A 396 26.61 -18.17 24.77
C LEU A 396 25.11 -18.06 24.45
N LEU A 397 24.69 -18.50 23.27
CA LEU A 397 23.33 -18.34 22.74
C LEU A 397 22.74 -19.66 22.19
N PRO A 398 22.59 -20.71 23.04
CA PRO A 398 22.24 -22.05 22.56
C PRO A 398 20.82 -22.19 21.99
N ASN A 399 19.94 -21.20 22.23
CA ASN A 399 18.55 -21.19 21.76
C ASN A 399 18.31 -20.20 20.60
N THR A 400 19.36 -19.59 20.08
CA THR A 400 19.28 -18.59 19.01
C THR A 400 19.64 -19.24 17.67
N ASN A 401 18.87 -18.96 16.63
CA ASN A 401 19.25 -19.32 15.26
C ASN A 401 20.34 -18.37 14.78
N ILE A 402 21.56 -18.89 14.61
CA ILE A 402 22.73 -18.12 14.21
C ILE A 402 23.08 -18.47 12.76
N ASP A 403 23.04 -17.46 11.88
CA ASP A 403 23.58 -17.56 10.53
C ASP A 403 24.92 -16.82 10.46
N ASN A 404 25.94 -17.46 9.88
CA ASN A 404 27.30 -16.92 9.80
C ASN A 404 28.03 -17.30 8.50
N LEU A 405 27.27 -17.54 7.44
CA LEU A 405 27.79 -17.91 6.13
C LEU A 405 28.48 -16.72 5.44
N LYS A 406 29.51 -17.02 4.63
CA LYS A 406 29.98 -16.08 3.62
C LYS A 406 29.02 -16.12 2.44
N THR A 407 28.53 -14.97 2.03
CA THR A 407 27.60 -14.81 0.91
C THR A 407 28.23 -13.97 -0.20
N ASP A 408 27.79 -14.16 -1.44
CA ASP A 408 28.21 -13.30 -2.57
C ASP A 408 27.43 -11.97 -2.61
N ILE A 409 26.87 -11.53 -1.48
CA ILE A 409 26.06 -10.31 -1.39
C ILE A 409 27.00 -9.09 -1.42
N ASP A 410 26.82 -8.25 -2.42
CA ASP A 410 27.51 -6.97 -2.54
C ASP A 410 26.79 -5.91 -1.69
N TYR A 411 27.26 -5.71 -0.45
CA TYR A 411 26.73 -4.68 0.45
C TYR A 411 27.14 -3.24 0.07
N SER A 412 27.83 -3.03 -1.07
CA SER A 412 28.25 -1.70 -1.53
C SER A 412 27.26 -1.01 -2.49
N LYS A 413 26.11 -1.65 -2.77
CA LYS A 413 25.05 -1.16 -3.67
C LYS A 413 23.68 -1.23 -2.99
#